data_AF-A0AAJ4DQI7-F1
#
_entry.id   AF-A0AAJ4DQI7-F1
#
_cell.length_a   1.000
_cell.length_b   1.000
_cell.length_c   1.000
_cell.angle_alpha   90.00
_cell.angle_beta   90.00
_cell.angle_gamma   90.00
#
_symmetry.space_group_name_H-M   'P 1'
#
loop_
_entity.id
_entity.type
_entity.pdbx_description
1 polymer ?
#
loop_
_entity_poly.entity_id
_entity_poly.type
_entity_poly.pdbx_seq_one_letter_code
_entity_poly.pdbx_strand_id
1 'polypeptide(L)'
;MEEKIYFDHITEKTECYFLEYSPPVSSIPFASLTVTYVSEVAAEEVATDLEKLAGKWITRYPVPVMASAFDRHGDLINLENVRPISHITATLDEGEPRYRWELLEDEEFPEELKSQGYLLEIYSDLNFRTQSEVSAKARENLKPIRTAKRLLIVWSVVVPIAIALIEFFSPLWLSVIALVYSFWKAYQQWLKMTGRKEKSDRELEREKDASLKEHHHYHCKLNPDGFLRLKVENFQKMEEDQIQKKYDSISTSN
;
A
#
# COMPACT_ATOMS: atom_id res chain seq x y z
N MET A 1 30.26 -0.38 4.63
CA MET A 1 28.85 0.07 4.68
C MET A 1 28.13 -0.99 5.50
N GLU A 2 27.73 -0.64 6.71
CA GLU A 2 27.08 -1.58 7.63
C GLU A 2 25.74 -2.04 7.07
N GLU A 3 25.38 -3.30 7.32
CA GLU A 3 24.17 -3.92 6.80
C GLU A 3 22.95 -3.37 7.53
N LYS A 4 21.99 -2.74 6.84
CA LYS A 4 20.81 -2.17 7.50
C LYS A 4 19.98 -3.26 8.19
N ILE A 5 19.47 -2.94 9.37
CA ILE A 5 18.65 -3.81 10.20
C ILE A 5 17.24 -3.22 10.27
N TYR A 6 16.24 -4.10 10.25
CA TYR A 6 14.82 -3.76 10.34
C TYR A 6 14.21 -4.56 11.48
N PHE A 7 13.80 -3.87 12.55
CA PHE A 7 13.08 -4.49 13.65
C PHE A 7 11.60 -4.67 13.29
N ASP A 8 10.97 -5.70 13.83
CA ASP A 8 9.52 -5.88 13.71
C ASP A 8 8.78 -4.75 14.46
N HIS A 9 7.68 -4.28 13.87
CA HIS A 9 6.81 -3.26 14.48
C HIS A 9 5.98 -3.86 15.61
N ILE A 10 5.69 -3.07 16.64
CA ILE A 10 4.80 -3.48 17.74
C ILE A 10 3.45 -2.82 17.55
N THR A 11 2.39 -3.62 17.49
CA THR A 11 1.01 -3.15 17.38
C THR A 11 0.25 -3.48 18.66
N GLU A 12 -0.34 -2.46 19.31
CA GLU A 12 -1.24 -2.63 20.45
C GLU A 12 -2.61 -2.04 20.10
N LYS A 13 -3.69 -2.58 20.66
CA LYS A 13 -5.03 -1.98 20.52
C LYS A 13 -5.68 -1.71 21.87
N THR A 14 -6.46 -0.65 21.92
CA THR A 14 -7.37 -0.28 23.01
C THR A 14 -8.81 -0.32 22.51
N GLU A 15 -9.77 0.18 23.28
CA GLU A 15 -11.18 0.26 22.85
C GLU A 15 -11.45 1.39 21.83
N CYS A 16 -10.64 2.46 21.84
CA CYS A 16 -10.88 3.68 21.06
C CYS A 16 -9.84 3.93 19.95
N TYR A 17 -8.67 3.29 20.04
CA TYR A 17 -7.59 3.43 19.07
C TYR A 17 -6.70 2.19 19.03
N PHE A 18 -5.94 2.04 17.95
CA PHE A 18 -4.76 1.17 17.93
C PHE A 18 -3.51 2.01 17.72
N LEU A 19 -2.37 1.47 18.14
CA LEU A 19 -1.08 2.11 17.94
C LEU A 19 -0.11 1.16 17.23
N GLU A 20 0.82 1.75 16.51
CA GLU A 20 1.93 1.08 15.86
C GLU A 20 3.23 1.79 16.24
N TYR A 21 4.07 1.08 16.99
CA TYR A 21 5.41 1.53 17.33
C TYR A 21 6.42 0.91 16.36
N SER A 22 7.18 1.77 15.70
CA SER A 22 8.19 1.40 14.73
C SER A 22 9.56 1.86 15.23
N PRO A 23 10.46 0.93 15.57
CA PRO A 23 11.84 1.25 15.93
C PRO A 23 12.55 2.07 14.83
N PRO A 24 13.58 2.86 15.19
CA PRO A 24 14.35 3.63 14.23
C PRO A 24 14.98 2.70 13.18
N VAL A 25 14.93 3.15 11.94
CA VAL A 25 15.69 2.54 10.84
C VAL A 25 16.99 3.34 10.71
N SER A 26 18.10 2.73 10.24
CA SER A 26 19.45 3.32 10.24
C SER A 26 19.63 4.72 9.60
N SER A 27 18.59 5.27 8.97
CA SER A 27 18.57 6.63 8.39
C SER A 27 17.72 7.64 9.18
N ILE A 28 16.99 7.22 10.21
CA ILE A 28 16.06 8.04 10.97
C ILE A 28 16.41 7.89 12.45
N PRO A 29 16.83 8.97 13.15
CA PRO A 29 17.37 8.89 14.51
C PRO A 29 16.28 8.87 15.60
N PHE A 30 15.07 8.39 15.28
CA PHE A 30 13.96 8.30 16.22
C PHE A 30 13.02 7.14 15.86
N ALA A 31 12.35 6.60 16.87
CA ALA A 31 11.23 5.69 16.68
C ALA A 31 9.97 6.46 16.31
N SER A 32 9.10 5.87 15.48
CA SER A 32 7.81 6.47 15.16
C SER A 32 6.68 5.74 15.90
N LEU A 33 5.80 6.52 16.52
CA LEU A 33 4.60 6.04 17.19
C LEU A 33 3.38 6.60 16.47
N THR A 34 2.67 5.73 15.75
CA THR A 34 1.44 6.09 15.05
C THR A 34 0.25 5.66 15.89
N VAL A 35 -0.63 6.59 16.25
CA VAL A 35 -1.88 6.31 16.97
C VAL A 35 -3.05 6.57 16.03
N THR A 36 -3.88 5.57 15.78
CA THR A 36 -5.04 5.69 14.87
C THR A 36 -6.33 5.45 15.64
N TYR A 37 -7.16 6.48 15.71
CA TYR A 37 -8.45 6.45 16.40
C TYR A 37 -9.54 5.87 15.50
N VAL A 38 -10.39 5.01 16.07
CA VAL A 38 -11.56 4.44 15.35
C VAL A 38 -12.86 5.18 15.67
N SER A 39 -12.82 6.07 16.67
CA SER A 39 -13.93 6.95 17.06
C SER A 39 -13.51 8.41 16.97
N GLU A 40 -14.49 9.32 16.94
CA GLU A 40 -14.22 10.77 17.05
C GLU A 40 -13.73 11.10 18.46
N VAL A 41 -12.62 11.86 18.55
CA VAL A 41 -11.96 12.23 19.82
C VAL A 41 -11.59 13.71 19.77
N ALA A 42 -11.65 14.38 20.92
CA ALA A 42 -11.29 15.79 21.04
C ALA A 42 -9.77 16.01 20.93
N ALA A 43 -9.34 17.11 20.34
CA ALA A 43 -7.91 17.41 20.13
C ALA A 43 -7.12 17.48 21.46
N GLU A 44 -7.73 17.97 22.54
CA GLU A 44 -7.12 18.02 23.87
C GLU A 44 -6.86 16.61 24.44
N GLU A 45 -7.79 15.69 24.21
CA GLU A 45 -7.66 14.29 24.65
C GLU A 45 -6.56 13.59 23.84
N VAL A 46 -6.54 13.79 22.52
CA VAL A 46 -5.48 13.27 21.64
C VAL A 46 -4.09 13.77 22.06
N ALA A 47 -3.94 15.06 22.34
CA ALA A 47 -2.66 15.61 22.78
C ALA A 47 -2.17 14.99 24.11
N THR A 48 -3.10 14.77 25.05
CA THR A 48 -2.81 14.14 26.35
C THR A 48 -2.43 12.66 26.18
N ASP A 49 -3.15 11.93 25.32
CA ASP A 49 -2.86 10.54 24.99
C ASP A 49 -1.48 10.39 24.34
N LEU A 50 -1.13 11.28 23.40
CA LEU A 50 0.17 11.27 22.75
C LEU A 50 1.32 11.49 23.75
N GLU A 51 1.19 12.44 24.67
CA GLU A 51 2.19 12.66 25.74
C GLU A 51 2.36 11.40 26.61
N LYS A 52 1.24 10.82 27.06
CA LYS A 52 1.26 9.60 27.89
C LYS A 52 1.87 8.40 27.16
N LEU A 53 1.49 8.18 25.91
CA LEU A 53 1.97 7.05 25.12
C LEU A 53 3.43 7.23 24.74
N ALA A 54 3.84 8.41 24.28
CA ALA A 54 5.24 8.70 23.98
C ALA A 54 6.11 8.51 25.24
N GLY A 55 5.63 8.94 26.41
CA GLY A 55 6.25 8.68 27.71
C GLY A 55 6.41 7.19 28.02
N LYS A 56 5.35 6.39 27.86
CA LYS A 56 5.39 4.93 28.05
C LYS A 56 6.46 4.29 27.16
N TRP A 57 6.53 4.68 25.89
CA TRP A 57 7.43 4.09 24.91
C TRP A 57 8.88 4.49 25.10
N ILE A 58 9.16 5.75 25.41
CA ILE A 58 10.55 6.21 25.66
C ILE A 58 11.12 5.66 26.97
N THR A 59 10.28 5.41 27.98
CA THR A 59 10.72 4.72 29.19
C THR A 59 10.99 3.24 28.94
N ARG A 60 10.26 2.61 28.02
CA ARG A 60 10.47 1.19 27.65
C ARG A 60 11.73 1.02 26.80
N TYR A 61 11.89 1.86 25.79
CA TYR A 61 13.04 1.90 24.90
C TYR A 61 13.62 3.31 24.94
N PRO A 62 14.83 3.52 25.49
CA PRO A 62 15.42 4.85 25.67
C PRO A 62 15.93 5.42 24.34
N VAL A 63 15.02 5.60 23.39
CA VAL A 63 15.21 6.14 22.05
C VAL A 63 14.16 7.25 21.88
N PRO A 64 14.52 8.40 21.30
CA PRO A 64 13.56 9.44 20.99
C PRO A 64 12.37 8.91 20.18
N VAL A 65 11.16 9.28 20.59
CA VAL A 65 9.91 8.82 19.97
C VAL A 65 9.16 10.01 19.39
N MET A 66 8.93 9.99 18.09
CA MET A 66 8.04 10.93 17.42
C MET A 66 6.65 10.29 17.31
N ALA A 67 5.66 10.90 17.95
CA ALA A 67 4.29 10.41 17.95
C ALA A 67 3.35 11.31 17.15
N SER A 68 2.43 10.69 16.42
CA SER A 68 1.42 11.37 15.61
C SER A 68 0.09 10.62 15.67
N ALA A 69 -1.01 11.36 15.59
CA ALA A 69 -2.37 10.82 15.70
C ALA A 69 -3.14 10.97 14.38
N PHE A 70 -3.88 9.93 14.02
CA PHE A 70 -4.70 9.84 12.82
C PHE A 70 -6.14 9.52 13.18
N ASP A 71 -7.09 10.06 12.43
CA ASP A 71 -8.51 9.79 12.61
C ASP A 71 -8.94 8.48 11.91
N ARG A 72 -10.24 8.20 11.98
CA ARG A 72 -10.86 7.02 11.35
C ARG A 72 -10.80 7.01 9.82
N HIS A 73 -10.48 8.15 9.21
CA HIS A 73 -10.32 8.30 7.77
C HIS A 73 -8.85 8.22 7.34
N GLY A 74 -7.91 8.04 8.28
CA GLY A 74 -6.48 8.00 7.99
C GLY A 74 -5.86 9.39 7.85
N ASP A 75 -6.63 10.45 8.13
CA ASP A 75 -6.14 11.82 8.08
C ASP A 75 -5.42 12.18 9.39
N LEU A 76 -4.35 12.97 9.29
CA LEU A 76 -3.63 13.47 10.46
C LEU A 76 -4.55 14.39 11.27
N ILE A 77 -4.72 14.09 12.56
CA ILE A 77 -5.51 14.92 13.46
C ILE A 77 -4.78 16.24 13.68
N ASN A 78 -5.41 17.35 13.30
CA ASN A 78 -4.84 18.68 13.49
C ASN A 78 -4.91 19.10 14.96
N LEU A 79 -3.74 19.22 15.61
CA LEU A 79 -3.60 19.66 17.00
C LEU A 79 -3.14 21.12 17.13
N GLU A 80 -3.00 21.87 16.04
CA GLU A 80 -2.50 23.26 16.03
C GLU A 80 -3.36 24.23 16.85
N ASN A 81 -4.61 23.86 17.13
CA ASN A 81 -5.50 24.63 18.01
C ASN A 81 -5.15 24.48 19.51
N VAL A 82 -4.45 23.41 19.89
CA VAL A 82 -4.18 23.02 21.29
C VAL A 82 -2.68 22.95 21.58
N ARG A 83 -1.85 22.76 20.54
CA ARG A 83 -0.39 22.65 20.57
C ARG A 83 0.22 23.40 19.37
N PRO A 84 1.52 23.73 19.37
CA PRO A 84 2.15 24.43 18.24
C PRO A 84 2.16 23.66 16.92
N ILE A 85 2.17 22.33 16.98
CA ILE A 85 2.23 21.42 15.83
C ILE A 85 1.47 20.12 16.14
N SER A 86 1.19 19.31 15.11
CA SER A 86 0.40 18.07 15.21
C SER A 86 1.18 16.79 15.54
N HIS A 87 2.46 16.92 15.92
CA HIS A 87 3.28 15.80 16.36
C HIS A 87 4.09 16.17 17.59
N ILE A 88 4.41 15.17 18.40
CA ILE A 88 5.22 15.33 19.60
C ILE A 88 6.48 14.50 19.47
N THR A 89 7.60 15.05 19.91
CA THR A 89 8.85 14.31 20.06
C THR A 89 9.14 14.18 21.54
N ALA A 90 9.18 12.94 22.03
CA ALA A 90 9.67 12.63 23.36
C ALA A 90 11.17 12.32 23.29
N THR A 91 11.94 12.94 24.18
CA THR A 91 13.37 12.67 24.40
C THR A 91 13.59 12.38 25.88
N LEU A 92 14.64 11.63 26.22
CA LEU A 92 14.98 11.36 27.62
C LEU A 92 16.00 12.40 28.08
N ASP A 93 15.68 13.17 29.13
CA ASP A 93 16.57 14.18 29.71
C ASP A 93 16.77 13.84 31.20
N GLU A 94 18.00 13.56 31.62
CA GLU A 94 18.33 13.09 32.98
C GLU A 94 17.51 11.88 33.49
N GLY A 95 16.98 11.05 32.60
CA GLY A 95 16.16 9.88 32.93
C GLY A 95 14.65 10.13 32.93
N GLU A 96 14.22 11.39 32.78
CA GLU A 96 12.82 11.77 32.71
C GLU A 96 12.38 12.05 31.26
N PRO A 97 11.16 11.67 30.87
CA PRO A 97 10.61 12.02 29.56
C PRO A 97 10.40 13.53 29.43
N ARG A 98 11.07 14.13 28.44
CA ARG A 98 10.86 15.51 28.02
C ARG A 98 10.07 15.53 26.72
N TYR A 99 8.96 16.25 26.72
CA TYR A 99 8.05 16.36 25.58
C TYR A 99 8.29 17.67 24.83
N ARG A 100 8.52 17.60 23.52
CA ARG A 100 8.73 18.76 22.65
C ARG A 100 7.73 18.71 21.50
N TRP A 101 6.92 19.77 21.40
CA TRP A 101 5.98 19.99 20.30
C TRP A 101 6.62 20.91 19.26
N GLU A 102 7.71 20.44 18.66
CA GLU A 102 8.42 21.11 17.56
C GLU A 102 9.19 20.08 16.72
N LEU A 103 9.63 20.52 15.53
CA LEU A 103 10.55 19.73 14.69
C LEU A 103 11.96 19.87 15.24
N LEU A 104 12.61 18.74 15.53
CA LEU A 104 13.99 18.70 15.97
C LEU A 104 14.95 18.58 14.78
N GLU A 105 16.11 19.21 14.89
CA GLU A 105 17.22 19.02 13.95
C GLU A 105 17.92 17.66 14.19
N ASP A 106 18.56 17.11 13.16
CA ASP A 106 19.22 15.80 13.23
C ASP A 106 20.33 15.77 14.30
N GLU A 107 20.95 16.92 14.57
CA GLU A 107 21.99 17.12 15.57
C GLU A 107 21.47 17.09 17.01
N GLU A 108 20.17 17.29 17.23
CA GLU A 108 19.55 17.23 18.56
C GLU A 108 19.31 15.80 19.05
N PHE A 109 19.46 14.80 18.16
CA PHE A 109 19.31 13.40 18.50
C PHE A 109 20.65 12.77 18.96
N PRO A 110 20.63 11.85 19.94
CA PRO A 110 21.83 11.16 20.41
C PRO A 110 22.59 10.44 19.27
N GLU A 111 23.90 10.66 19.18
CA GLU A 111 24.73 10.06 18.13
C GLU A 111 24.83 8.53 18.26
N GLU A 112 24.64 8.01 19.48
CA GLU A 112 24.64 6.58 19.80
C GLU A 112 23.57 5.81 19.00
N LEU A 113 22.48 6.48 18.60
CA LEU A 113 21.43 5.90 17.77
C LEU A 113 21.89 5.56 16.35
N LYS A 114 23.01 6.13 15.89
CA LYS A 114 23.64 5.76 14.62
C LYS A 114 24.33 4.38 14.71
N SER A 115 24.63 3.91 15.92
CA SER A 115 25.27 2.61 16.16
C SER A 115 24.27 1.46 16.12
N GLN A 116 24.51 0.49 15.24
CA GLN A 116 23.69 -0.72 15.18
C GLN A 116 23.76 -1.57 16.45
N GLY A 117 24.92 -1.60 17.11
CA GLY A 117 25.10 -2.37 18.35
C GLY A 117 24.22 -1.85 19.48
N TYR A 118 24.08 -0.53 19.58
CA TYR A 118 23.22 0.12 20.56
C TYR A 118 21.74 -0.20 20.32
N LEU A 119 21.28 -0.13 19.06
CA LEU A 119 19.91 -0.49 18.71
C LEU A 119 19.61 -1.97 18.98
N LEU A 120 20.55 -2.89 18.71
CA LEU A 120 20.39 -4.32 19.00
C LEU A 120 20.30 -4.61 20.51
N GLU A 121 20.97 -3.81 21.35
CA GLU A 121 20.88 -3.92 22.80
C GLU A 121 19.51 -3.46 23.32
N ILE A 122 19.06 -2.27 22.88
CA ILE A 122 17.77 -1.70 23.26
C ILE A 122 16.59 -2.58 22.81
N TYR A 123 16.61 -3.03 21.56
CA TYR A 123 15.54 -3.81 20.93
C TYR A 123 15.83 -5.31 20.95
N SER A 124 16.53 -5.78 21.98
CA SER A 124 16.91 -7.21 22.12
C SER A 124 15.72 -8.16 22.28
N ASP A 125 14.56 -7.63 22.68
CA ASP A 125 13.30 -8.38 22.77
C ASP A 125 12.53 -8.45 21.44
N LEU A 126 12.96 -7.71 20.42
CA LEU A 126 12.33 -7.70 19.09
C LEU A 126 13.09 -8.56 18.10
N ASN A 127 12.31 -9.25 17.26
CA ASN A 127 12.88 -9.88 16.08
C ASN A 127 13.35 -8.79 15.12
N PHE A 128 14.47 -9.05 14.46
CA PHE A 128 15.00 -8.19 13.41
C PHE A 128 15.30 -8.98 12.15
N ARG A 129 15.32 -8.27 11.03
CA ARG A 129 15.71 -8.80 9.71
C ARG A 129 16.79 -7.93 9.12
N THR A 130 17.73 -8.54 8.44
CA THR A 130 18.79 -7.79 7.77
C THR A 130 18.36 -7.36 6.36
N GLN A 131 19.03 -6.35 5.82
CA GLN A 131 18.81 -5.89 4.45
C GLN A 131 18.99 -7.03 3.43
N SER A 132 19.93 -7.95 3.67
CA SER A 132 20.11 -9.11 2.79
C SER A 132 18.90 -10.04 2.83
N GLU A 133 18.35 -10.36 4.00
CA GLU A 133 17.13 -11.17 4.15
C GLU A 133 15.90 -10.51 3.51
N VAL A 134 15.70 -9.21 3.76
CA VAL A 134 14.62 -8.43 3.15
C VAL A 134 14.75 -8.46 1.62
N SER A 135 15.96 -8.26 1.09
CA SER A 135 16.22 -8.30 -0.35
C SER A 135 16.07 -9.70 -0.95
N ALA A 136 16.42 -10.75 -0.20
CA ALA A 136 16.27 -12.13 -0.62
C ALA A 136 14.79 -12.52 -0.74
N LYS A 137 13.98 -12.16 0.28
CA LYS A 137 12.53 -12.34 0.26
C LYS A 137 11.86 -11.55 -0.87
N ALA A 138 12.28 -10.31 -1.09
CA ALA A 138 11.80 -9.52 -2.23
C ALA A 138 12.16 -10.17 -3.58
N ARG A 139 13.39 -10.69 -3.74
CA ARG A 139 13.80 -11.42 -4.95
C ARG A 139 13.01 -12.70 -5.15
N GLU A 140 12.68 -13.40 -4.07
CA GLU A 140 11.84 -14.60 -4.10
C GLU A 140 10.42 -14.29 -4.57
N ASN A 141 9.80 -13.25 -4.01
CA ASN A 141 8.47 -12.80 -4.43
C ASN A 141 8.42 -12.37 -5.91
N LEU A 142 9.55 -11.96 -6.49
CA LEU A 142 9.67 -11.59 -7.91
C LEU A 142 9.93 -12.80 -8.84
N LYS A 143 10.28 -13.98 -8.33
CA LYS A 143 10.46 -15.20 -9.14
C LYS A 143 9.24 -15.49 -10.04
N PRO A 144 7.98 -15.52 -9.57
CA PRO A 144 6.83 -15.82 -10.42
C PRO A 144 6.66 -14.79 -11.54
N ILE A 145 6.84 -13.50 -11.25
CA ILE A 145 6.74 -12.41 -12.24
C ILE A 145 7.84 -12.55 -13.31
N ARG A 146 9.08 -12.87 -12.90
CA ARG A 146 10.20 -13.10 -13.83
C ARG A 146 9.95 -14.31 -14.71
N THR A 147 9.40 -15.39 -14.17
CA THR A 147 9.03 -16.59 -14.94
C THR A 147 7.92 -16.28 -15.94
N ALA A 148 6.86 -15.58 -15.52
CA ALA A 148 5.79 -15.13 -16.40
C ALA A 148 6.31 -14.22 -17.52
N LYS A 149 7.19 -13.26 -17.20
CA LYS A 149 7.84 -12.40 -18.20
C LYS A 149 8.66 -13.21 -19.21
N ARG A 150 9.44 -14.21 -18.76
CA ARG A 150 10.20 -15.09 -19.66
C ARG A 150 9.29 -15.89 -20.58
N LEU A 151 8.20 -16.46 -20.06
CA LEU A 151 7.21 -17.17 -20.87
C LEU A 151 6.56 -16.25 -21.92
N LEU A 152 6.21 -15.02 -21.54
CA LEU A 152 5.67 -14.04 -22.47
C LEU A 152 6.67 -13.66 -23.57
N ILE A 153 7.96 -13.48 -23.24
CA ILE A 153 9.00 -13.19 -24.25
C ILE A 153 9.18 -14.36 -25.20
N VAL A 154 9.29 -15.59 -24.67
CA VAL A 154 9.40 -16.80 -25.49
C VAL A 154 8.19 -16.93 -26.41
N TRP A 155 6.98 -16.75 -25.88
CA TRP A 155 5.77 -16.79 -26.69
C TRP A 155 5.73 -15.68 -27.76
N SER A 156 6.09 -14.46 -27.40
CA SER A 156 6.09 -13.30 -28.31
C SER A 156 7.17 -13.36 -29.40
N VAL A 157 8.23 -14.16 -29.25
CA VAL A 157 9.32 -14.26 -30.23
C VAL A 157 9.23 -15.57 -31.00
N VAL A 158 9.08 -16.69 -30.30
CA VAL A 158 9.08 -18.02 -30.92
C VAL A 158 7.82 -18.24 -31.75
N VAL A 159 6.65 -17.78 -31.30
CA VAL A 159 5.41 -17.98 -32.05
C VAL A 159 5.42 -17.20 -33.38
N PRO A 160 5.76 -15.89 -33.42
CA PRO A 160 5.86 -15.18 -34.69
C PRO A 160 6.94 -15.72 -35.62
N ILE A 161 8.09 -16.16 -35.09
CA ILE A 161 9.15 -16.78 -35.92
C ILE A 161 8.67 -18.13 -36.47
N ALA A 162 8.00 -18.96 -35.68
CA ALA A 162 7.44 -20.22 -36.15
C ALA A 162 6.38 -19.98 -37.23
N ILE A 163 5.49 -18.99 -37.05
CA ILE A 163 4.52 -18.58 -38.07
C ILE A 163 5.24 -18.10 -39.33
N ALA A 164 6.25 -17.23 -39.22
CA ALA A 164 7.01 -16.72 -40.36
C ALA A 164 7.77 -17.83 -41.11
N LEU A 165 8.31 -18.82 -40.40
CA LEU A 165 8.95 -19.99 -41.02
C LEU A 165 7.92 -20.89 -41.73
N ILE A 166 6.75 -21.09 -41.12
CA ILE A 166 5.63 -21.82 -41.75
C ILE A 166 5.13 -21.08 -42.99
N GLU A 167 5.13 -19.74 -43.00
CA GLU A 167 4.82 -18.91 -44.17
C GLU A 167 5.93 -18.93 -45.23
N PHE A 168 7.20 -18.99 -44.83
CA PHE A 168 8.33 -19.01 -45.78
C PHE A 168 8.50 -20.37 -46.48
N PHE A 169 8.27 -21.47 -45.76
CA PHE A 169 8.29 -22.83 -46.32
C PHE A 169 6.91 -23.31 -46.79
N SER A 170 5.91 -22.42 -46.79
CA SER A 170 4.52 -22.74 -47.12
C SER A 170 4.35 -23.06 -48.59
N PRO A 171 3.81 -24.24 -48.94
CA PRO A 171 3.41 -24.49 -50.32
C PRO A 171 2.08 -23.75 -50.58
N LEU A 172 1.80 -23.40 -51.85
CA LEU A 172 0.68 -22.57 -52.31
C LEU A 172 -0.70 -22.84 -51.65
N TRP A 173 -0.94 -24.06 -51.16
CA TRP A 173 -2.17 -24.45 -50.47
C TRP A 173 -2.39 -23.73 -49.12
N LEU A 174 -1.35 -23.29 -48.41
CA LEU A 174 -1.51 -22.57 -47.12
C LEU A 174 -2.03 -21.14 -47.32
N SER A 175 -1.65 -20.47 -48.42
CA SER A 175 -2.26 -19.20 -48.83
C SER A 175 -3.75 -19.37 -49.16
N VAL A 176 -4.11 -20.50 -49.78
CA VAL A 176 -5.51 -20.84 -50.05
C VAL A 176 -6.26 -21.11 -48.74
N ILE A 177 -5.66 -21.79 -47.75
CA ILE A 177 -6.28 -21.99 -46.43
C ILE A 177 -6.48 -20.66 -45.70
N ALA A 178 -5.49 -19.76 -45.71
CA ALA A 178 -5.62 -18.43 -45.10
C ALA A 178 -6.71 -17.61 -45.77
N LEU A 179 -6.83 -17.69 -47.10
CA LEU A 179 -7.88 -17.04 -47.88
C LEU A 179 -9.25 -17.62 -47.53
N VAL A 180 -9.39 -18.96 -47.49
CA VAL A 180 -10.64 -19.64 -47.11
C VAL A 180 -11.03 -19.32 -45.67
N TYR A 181 -10.09 -19.30 -44.74
CA TYR A 181 -10.34 -18.90 -43.35
C TYR A 181 -10.79 -17.45 -43.24
N SER A 182 -10.18 -16.54 -44.01
CA SER A 182 -10.56 -15.13 -44.07
C SER A 182 -11.97 -14.96 -44.64
N PHE A 183 -12.31 -15.65 -45.73
CA PHE A 183 -13.67 -15.69 -46.28
C PHE A 183 -14.67 -16.29 -45.30
N TRP A 184 -14.32 -17.37 -44.62
CA TRP A 184 -15.16 -17.98 -43.59
C TRP A 184 -15.41 -17.01 -42.42
N LYS A 185 -14.38 -16.33 -41.93
CA LYS A 185 -14.50 -15.33 -40.86
C LYS A 185 -15.36 -14.14 -41.30
N ALA A 186 -15.18 -13.66 -42.54
CA ALA A 186 -16.02 -12.61 -43.12
C ALA A 186 -17.48 -13.06 -43.24
N TYR A 187 -17.74 -14.29 -43.67
CA TYR A 187 -19.07 -14.88 -43.73
C TYR A 187 -19.71 -15.01 -42.34
N GLN A 188 -18.95 -15.48 -41.34
CA GLN A 188 -19.42 -15.54 -39.95
C GLN A 188 -19.76 -14.14 -39.40
N GLN A 189 -18.98 -13.11 -39.74
CA GLN A 189 -19.27 -11.73 -39.36
C GLN A 189 -20.51 -11.19 -40.08
N TRP A 190 -20.70 -11.52 -41.36
CA TRP A 190 -21.91 -11.17 -42.11
C TRP A 190 -23.16 -11.83 -41.51
N LEU A 191 -23.09 -13.09 -41.10
CA LEU A 191 -24.19 -13.76 -40.40
C LEU A 191 -24.54 -13.10 -39.07
N LYS A 192 -23.54 -12.61 -38.32
CA LYS A 192 -23.76 -11.81 -37.10
C LYS A 192 -24.44 -10.47 -37.40
N MET A 193 -23.97 -9.74 -38.41
CA MET A 193 -24.53 -8.42 -38.77
C MET A 193 -25.95 -8.51 -39.36
N THR A 194 -26.27 -9.59 -40.07
CA THR A 194 -27.61 -9.83 -40.65
C THR A 194 -28.59 -10.46 -39.64
N GLY A 195 -28.18 -10.67 -38.39
CA GLY A 195 -29.02 -11.25 -37.34
C GLY A 195 -29.32 -12.75 -37.50
N ARG A 196 -28.70 -13.42 -38.49
CA ARG A 196 -28.89 -14.86 -38.75
C ARG A 196 -28.09 -15.74 -37.78
N LYS A 197 -27.20 -15.15 -36.99
CA LYS A 197 -26.45 -15.82 -35.93
C LYS A 197 -26.68 -15.07 -34.62
N GLU A 198 -27.31 -15.74 -33.66
CA GLU A 198 -27.50 -15.21 -32.31
C GLU A 198 -26.14 -14.94 -31.64
N LYS A 199 -26.07 -13.83 -30.91
CA LYS A 199 -24.89 -13.51 -30.09
C LYS A 199 -24.82 -14.52 -28.95
N SER A 200 -23.60 -14.95 -28.62
CA SER A 200 -23.40 -15.80 -27.44
C SER A 200 -23.75 -15.01 -26.17
N ASP A 201 -24.22 -15.69 -25.12
CA ASP A 201 -24.49 -15.07 -23.82
C ASP A 201 -23.31 -14.24 -23.31
N ARG A 202 -22.08 -14.72 -23.51
CA ARG A 202 -20.85 -14.01 -23.13
C ARG A 202 -20.58 -12.75 -23.97
N GLU A 203 -21.07 -12.70 -25.22
CA GLU A 203 -21.01 -11.50 -26.04
C GLU A 203 -22.09 -10.49 -25.60
N LEU A 204 -23.28 -10.99 -25.26
CA LEU A 204 -24.40 -10.18 -24.78
C LEU A 204 -24.12 -9.56 -23.40
N GLU A 205 -23.49 -10.29 -22.48
CA GLU A 205 -23.01 -9.76 -21.21
C GLU A 205 -21.96 -8.67 -21.40
N ARG A 206 -21.01 -8.86 -22.33
CA ARG A 206 -20.01 -7.84 -22.64
C ARG A 206 -20.60 -6.57 -23.22
N GLU A 207 -21.60 -6.69 -24.09
CA GLU A 207 -22.31 -5.53 -24.63
C GLU A 207 -23.13 -4.80 -23.56
N LYS A 208 -23.80 -5.53 -22.68
CA LYS A 208 -24.52 -4.94 -21.53
C LYS A 208 -23.56 -4.20 -20.61
N ASP A 209 -22.45 -4.82 -20.24
CA ASP A 209 -21.42 -4.20 -19.40
C ASP A 209 -20.80 -2.96 -20.07
N ALA A 210 -20.49 -3.04 -21.38
CA ALA A 210 -19.99 -1.90 -22.14
C ALA A 210 -21.01 -0.76 -22.22
N SER A 211 -22.28 -1.07 -22.48
CA SER A 211 -23.36 -0.08 -22.53
C SER A 211 -23.58 0.58 -21.16
N LEU A 212 -23.54 -0.21 -20.07
CA LEU A 212 -23.60 0.33 -18.72
C LEU A 212 -22.40 1.23 -18.45
N LYS A 213 -21.18 0.82 -18.77
CA LYS A 213 -19.98 1.67 -18.60
C LYS A 213 -20.06 2.97 -19.37
N GLU A 214 -20.51 2.91 -20.62
CA GLU A 214 -20.70 4.10 -21.45
C GLU A 214 -21.78 5.02 -20.88
N HIS A 215 -22.89 4.46 -20.40
CA HIS A 215 -23.96 5.21 -19.75
C HIS A 215 -23.47 5.92 -18.47
N HIS A 216 -22.76 5.21 -17.58
CA HIS A 216 -22.16 5.82 -16.40
C HIS A 216 -21.13 6.89 -16.78
N HIS A 217 -20.24 6.61 -17.73
CA HIS A 217 -19.22 7.56 -18.20
C HIS A 217 -19.84 8.83 -18.78
N TYR A 218 -20.92 8.70 -19.54
CA TYR A 218 -21.68 9.83 -20.07
C TYR A 218 -22.19 10.72 -18.94
N HIS A 219 -22.82 10.14 -17.91
CA HIS A 219 -23.31 10.90 -16.76
C HIS A 219 -22.17 11.51 -15.92
N CYS A 220 -21.05 10.82 -15.76
CA CYS A 220 -19.87 11.38 -15.10
C CYS A 220 -19.30 12.58 -15.86
N LYS A 221 -19.34 12.57 -17.20
CA LYS A 221 -18.94 13.73 -18.02
C LYS A 221 -19.87 14.93 -17.88
N LEU A 222 -21.18 14.69 -17.70
CA LEU A 222 -22.15 15.76 -17.50
C LEU A 222 -22.04 16.43 -16.13
N ASN A 223 -21.54 15.71 -15.11
CA ASN A 223 -21.35 16.23 -13.76
C ASN A 223 -19.98 15.81 -13.18
N PRO A 224 -18.89 16.44 -13.65
CA PRO A 224 -17.54 16.10 -13.21
C PRO A 224 -17.32 16.36 -11.72
N ASP A 225 -17.90 17.43 -11.18
CA ASP A 225 -17.78 17.79 -9.75
C ASP A 225 -18.48 16.75 -8.86
N GLY A 226 -19.67 16.31 -9.25
CA GLY A 226 -20.39 15.25 -8.55
C GLY A 226 -19.65 13.92 -8.57
N PHE A 227 -19.03 13.56 -9.71
CA PHE A 227 -18.17 12.38 -9.78
C PHE A 227 -16.93 12.50 -8.89
N LEU A 228 -16.28 13.68 -8.88
CA LEU A 228 -15.12 13.93 -8.02
C LEU A 228 -15.48 13.77 -6.54
N ARG A 229 -16.64 14.30 -6.12
CA ARG A 229 -17.15 14.11 -4.76
C ARG A 229 -17.38 12.64 -4.43
N LEU A 230 -18.09 11.91 -5.29
CA LEU A 230 -18.30 10.46 -5.10
C LEU A 230 -17.00 9.67 -5.03
N LYS A 231 -16.00 10.06 -5.82
CA LYS A 231 -14.66 9.44 -5.79
C LYS A 231 -13.98 9.67 -4.44
N VAL A 232 -14.05 10.88 -3.89
CA VAL A 232 -13.50 11.20 -2.57
C VAL A 232 -14.23 10.43 -1.47
N GLU A 233 -15.56 10.44 -1.47
CA GLU A 233 -16.39 9.68 -0.51
C GLU A 233 -16.08 8.18 -0.53
N ASN A 234 -15.90 7.59 -1.73
CA ASN A 234 -15.53 6.19 -1.86
C ASN A 234 -14.13 5.93 -1.29
N PHE A 235 -13.16 6.82 -1.50
CA PHE A 235 -11.83 6.64 -0.92
C PHE A 235 -11.85 6.72 0.60
N GLN A 236 -12.53 7.71 1.18
CA GLN A 236 -12.69 7.84 2.62
C GLN A 236 -13.32 6.59 3.24
N LYS A 237 -14.36 6.03 2.60
CA LYS A 237 -14.99 4.79 3.06
C LYS A 237 -14.07 3.57 2.92
N MET A 238 -13.33 3.47 1.82
CA MET A 238 -12.36 2.38 1.64
C MET A 238 -11.24 2.44 2.68
N GLU A 239 -10.85 3.64 3.10
CA GLU A 239 -9.84 3.85 4.13
C GLU A 239 -10.37 3.52 5.52
N GLU A 240 -11.58 4.01 5.87
CA GLU A 240 -12.28 3.64 7.10
C GLU A 240 -12.47 2.12 7.21
N ASP A 241 -12.89 1.45 6.14
CA ASP A 241 -13.02 -0.02 6.09
C ASP A 241 -11.66 -0.73 6.29
N GLN A 242 -10.55 -0.17 5.79
CA GLN A 242 -9.21 -0.73 5.97
C GLN A 242 -8.70 -0.56 7.41
N ILE A 243 -8.90 0.63 7.97
CA ILE A 243 -8.55 0.97 9.36
C ILE A 243 -9.35 0.06 10.31
N GLN A 244 -10.66 -0.09 10.09
CA GLN A 244 -11.51 -0.96 10.89
C GLN A 244 -11.05 -2.42 10.80
N LYS A 245 -10.78 -2.93 9.58
CA LYS A 245 -10.24 -4.29 9.41
C LYS A 245 -8.90 -4.48 10.12
N LYS A 246 -8.01 -3.49 10.08
CA LYS A 246 -6.72 -3.53 10.79
C LYS A 246 -6.97 -3.58 12.30
N TYR A 247 -7.81 -2.70 12.83
CA TYR A 247 -8.20 -2.69 14.24
C TYR A 247 -8.79 -4.03 14.71
N ASP A 248 -9.69 -4.62 13.92
CA ASP A 248 -10.31 -5.92 14.21
C ASP A 248 -9.29 -7.08 14.16
N SER A 249 -8.28 -6.99 13.28
CA SER A 249 -7.26 -8.02 13.11
C SER A 249 -6.22 -8.06 14.23
N ILE A 250 -6.02 -6.95 14.95
CA ILE A 250 -5.08 -6.87 16.06
C ILE A 250 -5.69 -7.62 17.25
N SER A 251 -4.99 -8.59 17.83
CA SER A 251 -5.42 -9.24 19.07
C SER A 251 -5.30 -8.26 20.24
N THR A 252 -6.29 -8.23 21.13
CA THR A 252 -6.26 -7.32 22.29
C THR A 252 -5.05 -7.68 23.14
N SER A 253 -4.20 -6.69 23.40
CA SER A 253 -3.11 -6.83 24.36
C SER A 253 -3.75 -6.96 25.74
N ASN A 254 -3.78 -8.19 26.31
CA ASN A 254 -4.20 -8.42 27.69
C ASN A 254 -3.21 -7.79 28.67
#